data_AF-A0AAP8B2G3-F1
#
_entry.id   AF-A0AAP8B2G3-F1
#
_cell.length_a   1.000
_cell.length_b   1.000
_cell.length_c   1.000
_cell.angle_alpha   90.00
_cell.angle_beta   90.00
_cell.angle_gamma   90.00
#
_symmetry.space_group_name_H-M   'P 1'
#
loop_
_entity.id
_entity.type
_entity.pdbx_description
1 polymer ?
#
loop_
_entity_poly.entity_id
_entity_poly.type
_entity_poly.pdbx_seq_one_letter_code
_entity_poly.pdbx_strand_id
1 'polypeptide(L)'
;MNHQEIIAKMSTLEEALDDYAKQRKIGRDASIALLDDYYDALIRYFNVINEVEDYRLVAQESLRIVPFNIDERFAYIETRKHHYMGYQQMKTLKSELVKMYAAYRARHRLS
;
A
#
# COMPACT_ATOMS: atom_id res chain seq x y z
N MET A 1 -13.48 6.44 -5.17
CA MET A 1 -13.19 5.24 -4.35
C MET A 1 -12.75 5.73 -2.98
N ASN A 2 -13.52 5.42 -1.93
CA ASN A 2 -13.18 5.76 -0.56
C ASN A 2 -12.09 4.83 -0.01
N HIS A 3 -11.56 5.13 1.18
CA HIS A 3 -10.47 4.35 1.77
C HIS A 3 -10.84 2.87 2.04
N GLN A 4 -12.10 2.57 2.35
CA GLN A 4 -12.57 1.20 2.60
C GLN A 4 -12.62 0.37 1.32
N GLU A 5 -13.08 0.96 0.22
CA GLU A 5 -13.11 0.33 -1.10
C GLU A 5 -11.68 0.05 -1.61
N ILE A 6 -10.72 0.94 -1.33
CA ILE A 6 -9.30 0.69 -1.67
C ILE A 6 -8.73 -0.49 -0.86
N ILE A 7 -9.03 -0.56 0.45
CA ILE A 7 -8.61 -1.70 1.29
C ILE A 7 -9.22 -3.00 0.77
N ALA A 8 -10.52 -3.00 0.42
CA ALA A 8 -11.19 -4.17 -0.15
C ALA A 8 -10.54 -4.63 -1.46
N LYS A 9 -10.25 -3.70 -2.39
CA LYS A 9 -9.49 -4.01 -3.62
C LYS A 9 -8.15 -4.66 -3.30
N MET A 10 -7.37 -4.09 -2.38
CA MET A 10 -6.07 -4.67 -1.99
C MET A 10 -6.22 -6.05 -1.37
N SER A 11 -7.26 -6.32 -0.57
CA SER A 11 -7.50 -7.64 0.02
C SER A 11 -7.84 -8.70 -1.05
N THR A 12 -8.66 -8.36 -2.04
CA THR A 12 -8.92 -9.27 -3.18
C THR A 12 -7.67 -9.56 -4.00
N LEU A 13 -6.83 -8.54 -4.24
CA LEU A 13 -5.54 -8.74 -4.91
C LEU A 13 -4.58 -9.60 -4.08
N GLU A 14 -4.56 -9.42 -2.76
CA GLU A 14 -3.79 -10.24 -1.82
C GLU A 14 -4.17 -11.72 -1.88
N GLU A 15 -5.46 -12.04 -1.97
CA GLU A 15 -5.92 -13.43 -2.08
C GLU A 15 -5.33 -14.11 -3.33
N ALA A 16 -5.42 -13.44 -4.48
CA ALA A 16 -4.85 -13.95 -5.73
C ALA A 16 -3.31 -14.04 -5.67
N LEU A 17 -2.65 -12.99 -5.16
CA LEU A 17 -1.19 -12.95 -5.03
C LEU A 17 -0.66 -13.97 -4.03
N ASP A 18 -1.40 -14.25 -2.95
CA ASP A 18 -1.04 -15.28 -1.97
C ASP A 18 -1.06 -16.67 -2.60
N ASP A 19 -1.97 -16.95 -3.55
CA ASP A 19 -1.95 -18.20 -4.31
C ASP A 19 -0.76 -18.31 -5.27
N TYR A 20 -0.37 -17.21 -5.92
CA TYR A 20 0.89 -17.16 -6.68
C TYR A 20 2.11 -17.33 -5.77
N ALA A 21 2.10 -16.75 -4.57
CA ALA A 21 3.18 -16.87 -3.60
C ALA A 21 3.37 -18.30 -3.11
N LYS A 22 2.29 -19.01 -2.75
CA LYS A 22 2.32 -20.44 -2.36
C LYS A 22 2.95 -21.31 -3.46
N GLN A 23 2.71 -20.96 -4.72
CA GLN A 23 3.25 -21.67 -5.88
C GLN A 23 4.65 -21.19 -6.32
N ARG A 24 5.26 -20.22 -5.63
CA ARG A 24 6.53 -19.56 -6.02
C ARG A 24 6.47 -18.96 -7.44
N LYS A 25 5.31 -18.39 -7.79
CA LYS A 25 5.01 -17.80 -9.10
C LYS A 25 4.87 -16.27 -9.07
N ILE A 26 5.19 -15.61 -7.95
CA ILE A 26 5.32 -14.14 -7.91
C ILE A 26 6.41 -13.69 -8.89
N GLY A 27 6.13 -12.63 -9.64
CA GLY A 27 7.01 -12.09 -10.67
C GLY A 27 6.93 -12.80 -12.02
N ARG A 28 5.95 -13.69 -12.21
CA ARG A 28 5.59 -14.26 -13.52
C ARG A 28 4.43 -13.49 -14.13
N ASP A 29 4.30 -13.51 -15.46
CA ASP A 29 3.42 -12.65 -16.27
C ASP A 29 2.07 -12.31 -15.63
N ALA A 30 1.26 -13.31 -15.26
CA ALA A 30 -0.07 -13.06 -14.67
C ALA A 30 -0.02 -12.39 -13.29
N SER A 31 1.03 -12.61 -12.50
CA SER A 31 1.22 -11.96 -11.20
C SER A 31 1.79 -10.55 -11.30
N ILE A 32 2.49 -10.19 -12.39
CA ILE A 32 3.07 -8.85 -12.58
C ILE A 32 1.96 -7.81 -12.63
N ALA A 33 0.93 -8.04 -13.46
CA ALA A 33 -0.22 -7.14 -13.54
C ALA A 33 -0.92 -6.96 -12.19
N LEU A 34 -1.11 -8.05 -11.44
CA LEU A 34 -1.70 -8.00 -10.10
C LEU A 34 -0.84 -7.22 -9.09
N LEU A 35 0.49 -7.31 -9.20
CA LEU A 35 1.43 -6.58 -8.35
C LEU A 35 1.43 -5.08 -8.66
N ASP A 36 1.34 -4.70 -9.94
CA ASP A 36 1.20 -3.29 -10.33
C ASP A 36 -0.15 -2.73 -9.84
N ASP A 37 -1.25 -3.47 -10.02
CA ASP A 37 -2.57 -3.10 -9.50
C ASP A 37 -2.58 -2.93 -7.96
N TYR A 38 -1.84 -3.78 -7.26
CA TYR A 38 -1.70 -3.71 -5.81
C TYR A 38 -0.88 -2.48 -5.41
N TYR A 39 0.25 -2.25 -6.08
CA TYR A 39 1.10 -1.10 -5.83
C TYR A 39 0.35 0.21 -6.06
N ASP A 40 -0.41 0.34 -7.16
CA ASP A 40 -1.21 1.52 -7.45
C ASP A 40 -2.31 1.74 -6.40
N ALA A 41 -2.96 0.67 -5.94
CA ALA A 41 -3.94 0.75 -4.86
C ALA A 41 -3.30 1.19 -3.53
N LEU A 42 -2.09 0.74 -3.24
CA LEU A 42 -1.33 1.12 -2.05
C LEU A 42 -0.93 2.61 -2.07
N ILE A 43 -0.40 3.10 -3.19
CA ILE A 43 -0.10 4.53 -3.37
C ILE A 43 -1.35 5.38 -3.25
N ARG A 44 -2.44 4.95 -3.91
CA ARG A 44 -3.73 5.65 -3.82
C ARG A 44 -4.25 5.68 -2.39
N TYR A 45 -4.12 4.58 -1.64
CA TYR A 45 -4.51 4.53 -0.23
C TYR A 45 -3.70 5.54 0.59
N PHE A 46 -2.39 5.59 0.41
CA PHE A 46 -1.49 6.53 1.08
C PHE A 46 -1.87 8.00 0.81
N ASN A 47 -2.19 8.33 -0.45
CA ASN A 47 -2.65 9.66 -0.83
C ASN A 47 -4.01 10.01 -0.17
N VAL A 48 -4.98 9.09 -0.24
CA VAL A 48 -6.32 9.31 0.32
C VAL A 48 -6.30 9.52 1.82
N ILE A 49 -5.55 8.72 2.59
CA ILE A 49 -5.51 8.89 4.05
C ILE A 49 -4.74 10.14 4.50
N ASN A 50 -3.88 10.67 3.63
CA ASN A 50 -3.17 11.92 3.86
C ASN A 50 -3.86 13.14 3.25
N GLU A 51 -5.00 12.96 2.58
CA GLU A 51 -5.79 14.02 1.94
C GLU A 51 -4.98 14.82 0.89
N VAL A 52 -4.13 14.13 0.12
CA VAL A 52 -3.35 14.71 -0.97
C VAL A 52 -3.66 14.02 -2.30
N GLU A 53 -3.48 14.72 -3.41
CA GLU A 53 -3.64 14.12 -4.75
C GLU A 53 -2.45 13.21 -5.08
N ASP A 54 -1.24 13.74 -4.91
CA ASP A 54 0.02 13.01 -5.07
C ASP A 54 0.99 13.37 -3.94
N TYR A 55 1.30 12.40 -3.08
CA TYR A 55 2.26 12.59 -2.00
C TYR A 55 3.66 13.01 -2.49
N ARG A 56 4.02 12.69 -3.74
CA ARG A 56 5.32 13.03 -4.33
C ARG A 56 5.48 14.52 -4.63
N LEU A 57 4.37 15.26 -4.65
CA LEU A 57 4.34 16.69 -4.97
C LEU A 57 4.23 17.58 -3.72
N VAL A 58 4.25 16.98 -2.53
CA VAL A 58 4.14 17.71 -1.26
C VAL A 58 5.33 17.38 -0.36
N ALA A 59 5.62 18.29 0.57
CA ALA A 59 6.62 18.04 1.60
C ALA A 59 6.13 16.95 2.57
N GLN A 60 7.01 16.01 2.95
CA GLN A 60 6.63 14.90 3.83
C GLN A 60 6.07 15.38 5.18
N GLU A 61 6.57 16.52 5.68
CA GLU A 61 6.11 17.16 6.93
C GLU A 61 4.66 17.62 6.88
N SER A 62 4.08 17.76 5.67
CA SER A 62 2.66 18.09 5.48
C SER A 62 1.73 16.88 5.58
N LEU A 63 2.28 15.67 5.48
CA LEU A 63 1.52 14.43 5.54
C LEU A 63 1.19 14.07 7.00
N ARG A 64 -0.06 13.67 7.25
CA ARG A 64 -0.57 13.40 8.60
C ARG A 64 -0.22 12.00 9.10
N ILE A 65 -0.03 11.06 8.17
CA ILE A 65 0.14 9.63 8.43
C ILE A 65 1.32 9.15 7.60
N VAL A 66 2.47 9.07 8.27
CA VAL A 66 3.74 8.71 7.66
C VAL A 66 4.43 7.66 8.53
N PRO A 67 4.58 6.42 8.06
CA PRO A 67 5.44 5.42 8.71
C PRO A 67 6.89 5.87 8.74
N PHE A 68 7.68 5.30 9.65
CA PHE A 68 9.13 5.54 9.70
C PHE A 68 9.80 5.11 8.38
N ASN A 69 10.74 5.91 7.88
CA ASN A 69 11.51 5.68 6.65
C ASN A 69 10.63 5.39 5.42
N ILE A 70 9.56 6.17 5.24
CA ILE A 70 8.60 5.93 4.15
C ILE A 70 9.24 6.08 2.77
N ASP A 71 10.17 7.02 2.61
CA ASP A 71 10.85 7.29 1.34
C ASP A 71 11.73 6.11 0.92
N GLU A 72 12.57 5.61 1.82
CA GLU A 72 13.40 4.43 1.56
C GLU A 72 12.53 3.19 1.30
N ARG A 73 11.40 3.08 2.02
CA ARG A 73 10.48 1.96 1.84
C ARG A 73 9.79 2.01 0.49
N PHE A 74 9.32 3.17 0.03
CA PHE A 74 8.73 3.29 -1.30
C PHE A 74 9.76 3.08 -2.40
N ALA A 75 10.98 3.61 -2.26
CA ALA A 75 12.07 3.35 -3.21
C ALA A 75 12.39 1.84 -3.29
N TYR A 76 12.44 1.14 -2.15
CA TYR A 76 12.61 -0.31 -2.13
C TYR A 76 11.44 -1.03 -2.81
N ILE A 77 10.21 -0.66 -2.51
CA ILE A 77 9.02 -1.27 -3.11
C ILE A 77 9.03 -1.06 -4.61
N GLU A 78 9.25 0.16 -5.11
CA GLU A 78 9.27 0.46 -6.55
C GLU A 78 10.30 -0.40 -7.30
N THR A 79 11.50 -0.56 -6.73
CA THR A 79 12.55 -1.39 -7.34
C THR A 79 12.29 -2.89 -7.22
N ARG A 80 11.40 -3.33 -6.32
CA ARG A 80 11.18 -4.76 -6.02
C ARG A 80 9.73 -5.21 -6.16
N LYS A 81 8.80 -4.39 -6.65
CA LYS A 81 7.34 -4.65 -6.61
C LYS A 81 6.94 -5.94 -7.32
N HIS A 82 7.71 -6.39 -8.32
CA HIS A 82 7.47 -7.65 -9.02
C HIS A 82 8.14 -8.88 -8.36
N HIS A 83 8.84 -8.70 -7.24
CA HIS A 83 9.48 -9.77 -6.48
C HIS A 83 8.65 -10.13 -5.24
N TYR A 84 8.80 -11.37 -4.76
CA TYR A 84 8.15 -11.83 -3.54
C TYR A 84 8.40 -10.89 -2.34
N MET A 85 9.65 -10.43 -2.17
CA MET A 85 9.96 -9.51 -1.07
C MET A 85 9.34 -8.13 -1.23
N GLY A 86 9.21 -7.61 -2.45
CA GLY A 86 8.46 -6.36 -2.68
C GLY A 86 6.99 -6.53 -2.34
N TYR A 87 6.39 -7.64 -2.76
CA TYR A 87 5.02 -7.99 -2.36
C TYR A 87 4.84 -8.06 -0.84
N GLN A 88 5.75 -8.71 -0.11
CA GLN A 88 5.69 -8.75 1.36
C GLN A 88 5.83 -7.36 1.99
N GLN A 89 6.70 -6.49 1.45
CA GLN A 89 6.81 -5.11 1.92
C GLN A 89 5.52 -4.32 1.70
N MET A 90 4.88 -4.50 0.55
CA MET A 90 3.59 -3.88 0.23
C MET A 90 2.47 -4.33 1.21
N LYS A 91 2.33 -5.64 1.50
CA LYS A 91 1.36 -6.16 2.50
C LYS A 91 1.59 -5.59 3.90
N THR A 92 2.86 -5.51 4.28
CA THR A 92 3.25 -5.00 5.60
C THR A 92 2.92 -3.52 5.71
N LEU A 93 3.24 -2.73 4.68
CA LEU A 93 2.93 -1.31 4.62
C LEU A 93 1.42 -1.05 4.65
N LYS A 94 0.61 -1.79 3.88
CA LYS A 94 -0.86 -1.73 3.97
C LYS A 94 -1.33 -1.91 5.42
N SER A 95 -0.87 -2.96 6.08
CA SER A 95 -1.30 -3.30 7.45
C SER A 95 -0.93 -2.22 8.46
N GLU A 96 0.24 -1.61 8.31
CA GLU A 96 0.68 -0.47 9.12
C GLU A 96 -0.19 0.76 8.88
N LEU A 97 -0.36 1.17 7.62
CA LEU A 97 -1.13 2.36 7.25
C LEU A 97 -2.60 2.26 7.72
N VAL A 98 -3.23 1.09 7.60
CA VAL A 98 -4.59 0.84 8.11
C VAL A 98 -4.67 1.08 9.62
N LYS A 99 -3.71 0.55 10.39
CA LYS A 99 -3.66 0.74 11.84
C LYS A 99 -3.39 2.19 12.21
N MET A 100 -2.47 2.86 11.52
CA MET A 100 -2.14 4.26 11.76
C MET A 100 -3.34 5.17 11.46
N TYR A 101 -4.06 4.92 10.36
CA TYR A 101 -5.26 5.68 10.01
C TYR A 101 -6.39 5.45 11.01
N ALA A 102 -6.63 4.21 11.44
CA ALA A 102 -7.61 3.92 12.48
C ALA A 102 -7.29 4.65 13.79
N ALA A 103 -6.02 4.62 14.22
CA ALA A 103 -5.56 5.33 15.40
C ALA A 103 -5.69 6.86 15.26
N TYR A 104 -5.39 7.41 14.09
CA TYR A 104 -5.57 8.83 13.77
C TYR A 104 -7.05 9.23 13.89
N ARG A 105 -7.96 8.48 13.27
CA ARG A 105 -9.41 8.74 13.34
C ARG A 105 -9.95 8.66 14.76
N ALA A 106 -9.53 7.67 15.55
CA ALA A 106 -9.91 7.54 16.95
C ALA A 106 -9.46 8.75 17.79
N ARG A 107 -8.22 9.21 17.61
CA ARG A 107 -7.69 10.40 18.32
C ARG A 107 -8.43 11.69 17.96
N HIS A 108 -8.84 11.83 16.70
CA HIS A 108 -9.51 13.03 16.20
C HIS A 108 -11.05 12.93 16.17
N ARG A 109 -11.62 11.85 16.73
CA ARG A 109 -13.07 11.59 16.79
C ARG A 109 -13.75 11.67 15.41
N LEU A 110 -13.07 11.19 14.38
CA LEU A 110 -13.60 11.12 13.03
C LEU A 110 -14.45 9.85 12.91
N SER A 111 -15.78 10.00 12.89
CA SER A 111 -16.77 8.91 12.74
C SER A 111 -16.70 8.27 11.37
#